data_AF-A0A7X2N111-F1
#
_entry.id   AF-A0A7X2N111-F1
#
_cell.length_a   1.000
_cell.length_b   1.000
_cell.length_c   1.000
_cell.angle_alpha   90.00
_cell.angle_beta   90.00
_cell.angle_gamma   90.00
#
_symmetry.space_group_name_H-M   'P 1'
#
loop_
_entity.id
_entity.type
_entity.pdbx_description
1 polymer ?
#
loop_
_entity_poly.entity_id
_entity_poly.type
_entity_poly.pdbx_seq_one_letter_code
_entity_poly.pdbx_strand_id
1 'polypeptide(L)'
;MSDLPVYDKDINDTIWLGGIAYCRNKGWDISADFMYHARYGNGQSLTFYNDSNVIKKVRQSRVYKSIISRWISDYKKGDSRLYRKEGAEFTADDIPDLYYAMQHFTIEGTFKSNGNLFVEISDTYDFTECFRVLKYGFSKGNAANDYAARLAFNGYLKKFLIFIKGYEWAGERNNKPAPSQPSTPSHSSAGFSYPNNAKCVNDILYIRDSNGNRIPDRYVSIGDNMTVLDVGYTKQLALVEYPTPSGVRSGYVKNATNCISYYYQDQYSNGSTSETVYDQNGSVLGSLDPWEHATPLYRRNGRLHVVYSTNKGKNTKSGYVVYNGKFTKF
;
A
#
# COMPACT_ATOMS: atom_id res chain seq x y z
N MET A 1 15.22 54.26 20.23
CA MET A 1 14.81 52.84 20.14
C MET A 1 13.33 52.85 19.86
N SER A 2 12.94 52.71 18.59
CA SER A 2 11.54 52.60 18.18
C SER A 2 11.14 51.14 18.24
N ASP A 3 10.26 50.81 19.18
CA ASP A 3 9.58 49.51 19.21
C ASP A 3 8.85 49.30 17.90
N LEU A 4 9.33 48.32 17.11
CA LEU A 4 8.62 47.83 15.94
C LEU A 4 7.33 47.16 16.43
N PRO A 5 6.18 47.45 15.82
CA PRO A 5 4.90 47.00 16.32
C PRO A 5 4.81 45.48 16.23
N VAL A 6 4.19 44.87 17.24
CA VAL A 6 3.73 43.47 17.32
C VAL A 6 2.62 43.27 16.27
N TYR A 7 2.97 43.40 14.99
CA TYR A 7 2.03 43.42 13.86
C TYR A 7 2.37 42.37 12.79
N ASP A 8 3.44 41.59 12.98
CA ASP A 8 3.95 40.69 11.94
C ASP A 8 3.25 39.31 11.99
N LYS A 9 2.92 38.76 13.17
CA LYS A 9 2.39 37.38 13.26
C LYS A 9 0.96 37.21 12.70
N ASP A 10 0.06 38.17 12.96
CA ASP A 10 -1.35 38.10 12.52
C ASP A 10 -1.51 38.39 11.00
N ILE A 11 -0.77 39.40 10.54
CA ILE A 11 -0.03 39.43 9.27
C ILE A 11 0.11 38.07 8.57
N ASN A 12 1.00 37.32 9.21
CA ASN A 12 1.61 36.12 8.68
C ASN A 12 0.63 34.96 8.53
N ASP A 13 -0.21 34.79 9.54
CA ASP A 13 -1.20 33.72 9.59
C ASP A 13 -2.37 33.98 8.62
N THR A 14 -2.77 35.24 8.41
CA THR A 14 -3.88 35.60 7.50
C THR A 14 -3.56 35.28 6.03
N ILE A 15 -2.36 35.62 5.57
CA ILE A 15 -1.96 35.39 4.17
C ILE A 15 -1.77 33.89 3.89
N TRP A 16 -1.24 33.14 4.86
CA TRP A 16 -1.08 31.70 4.73
C TRP A 16 -2.42 30.96 4.65
N LEU A 17 -3.35 31.31 5.54
CA LEU A 17 -4.71 30.80 5.49
C LEU A 17 -5.41 31.20 4.18
N GLY A 18 -5.10 32.37 3.63
CA GLY A 18 -5.53 32.79 2.30
C GLY A 18 -5.02 31.89 1.16
N GLY A 19 -3.74 31.49 1.20
CA GLY A 19 -3.16 30.54 0.24
C GLY A 19 -3.81 29.16 0.31
N ILE A 20 -3.99 28.63 1.52
CA ILE A 20 -4.70 27.35 1.76
C ILE A 20 -6.14 27.44 1.25
N ALA A 21 -6.85 28.53 1.55
CA ALA A 21 -8.23 28.74 1.10
C ALA A 21 -8.32 28.85 -0.43
N TYR A 22 -7.36 29.52 -1.07
CA TYR A 22 -7.27 29.59 -2.52
C TYR A 22 -7.10 28.19 -3.15
N CYS A 23 -6.14 27.40 -2.66
CA CYS A 23 -5.91 26.03 -3.13
C CYS A 23 -7.18 25.18 -2.99
N ARG A 24 -7.84 25.22 -1.83
CA ARG A 24 -9.10 24.48 -1.61
C ARG A 24 -10.22 24.93 -2.54
N ASN A 25 -10.38 26.23 -2.79
CA ASN A 25 -11.38 26.75 -3.74
C ASN A 25 -11.12 26.27 -5.18
N LYS A 26 -9.84 26.05 -5.53
CA LYS A 26 -9.44 25.48 -6.82
C LYS A 26 -9.52 23.94 -6.88
N GLY A 27 -9.86 23.27 -5.78
CA GLY A 27 -9.84 21.80 -5.67
C GLY A 27 -8.43 21.21 -5.58
N TRP A 28 -7.47 22.00 -5.14
CA TRP A 28 -6.06 21.63 -4.97
C TRP A 28 -5.78 21.25 -3.51
N ASP A 29 -6.47 20.21 -3.06
CA ASP A 29 -6.45 19.81 -1.66
C ASP A 29 -5.08 19.30 -1.20
N ILE A 30 -4.32 18.62 -2.06
CA ILE A 30 -2.99 18.11 -1.71
C ILE A 30 -2.03 19.28 -1.48
N SER A 31 -2.05 20.27 -2.38
CA SER A 31 -1.28 21.50 -2.23
C SER A 31 -1.65 22.21 -0.93
N ALA A 32 -2.94 22.36 -0.65
CA ALA A 32 -3.43 23.01 0.56
C ALA A 32 -2.94 22.29 1.83
N ASP A 33 -2.99 20.96 1.84
CA ASP A 33 -2.59 20.14 2.98
C ASP A 33 -1.06 20.15 3.18
N PHE A 34 -0.28 20.17 2.09
CA PHE A 34 1.18 20.25 2.16
C PHE A 34 1.62 21.62 2.64
N MET A 35 0.96 22.69 2.18
CA MET A 35 1.12 24.02 2.75
C MET A 35 0.80 23.98 4.24
N TYR A 36 -0.40 23.56 4.65
CA TYR A 36 -0.75 23.48 6.07
C TYR A 36 0.32 22.74 6.91
N HIS A 37 0.79 21.59 6.42
CA HIS A 37 1.84 20.80 7.06
C HIS A 37 3.20 21.51 7.13
N ALA A 38 3.58 22.29 6.13
CA ALA A 38 4.83 23.03 6.15
C ALA A 38 4.89 24.08 7.27
N ARG A 39 3.72 24.59 7.71
CA ARG A 39 3.59 25.53 8.83
C ARG A 39 3.46 24.83 10.17
N TYR A 40 2.61 23.82 10.27
CA TYR A 40 2.22 23.22 11.55
C TYR A 40 2.83 21.84 11.82
N GLY A 41 3.32 21.17 10.78
CA GLY A 41 3.92 19.83 10.82
C GLY A 41 5.35 19.79 11.34
N ASN A 42 5.91 20.93 11.73
CA ASN A 42 7.20 21.02 12.42
C ASN A 42 8.39 20.40 11.63
N GLY A 43 8.30 20.31 10.30
CA GLY A 43 9.32 19.69 9.43
C GLY A 43 9.28 18.16 9.41
N GLN A 44 8.27 17.53 10.00
CA GLN A 44 8.11 16.08 9.95
C GLN A 44 7.84 15.61 8.52
N SER A 45 8.41 14.47 8.13
CA SER A 45 8.16 13.89 6.81
C SER A 45 6.72 13.40 6.67
N LEU A 46 6.18 13.48 5.45
CA LEU A 46 4.90 12.89 5.08
C LEU A 46 5.13 11.63 4.24
N THR A 47 4.46 10.54 4.60
CA THR A 47 4.51 9.28 3.83
C THR A 47 3.10 8.85 3.43
N PHE A 48 2.91 8.61 2.14
CA PHE A 48 1.65 8.22 1.53
C PHE A 48 1.78 6.82 0.93
N TYR A 49 0.77 5.99 1.12
CA TYR A 49 0.74 4.61 0.63
C TYR A 49 -0.34 4.41 -0.43
N ASN A 50 -0.42 3.19 -0.95
CA ASN A 50 -1.12 2.78 -2.17
C ASN A 50 -2.59 3.22 -2.31
N ASP A 51 -3.27 3.49 -1.19
CA ASP A 51 -4.69 3.84 -1.15
C ASP A 51 -4.94 5.34 -0.89
N SER A 52 -3.88 6.12 -0.66
CA SER A 52 -3.96 7.56 -0.42
C SER A 52 -4.53 8.32 -1.62
N ASN A 53 -5.24 9.41 -1.35
CA ASN A 53 -5.70 10.31 -2.41
C ASN A 53 -4.52 10.89 -3.21
N VAL A 54 -3.37 11.07 -2.55
CA VAL A 54 -2.13 11.53 -3.18
C VAL A 54 -1.68 10.55 -4.28
N ILE A 55 -1.51 9.25 -3.98
CA ILE A 55 -1.07 8.30 -5.01
C ILE A 55 -2.12 8.05 -6.08
N LYS A 56 -3.41 8.11 -5.74
CA LYS A 56 -4.50 8.06 -6.74
C LYS A 56 -4.38 9.21 -7.73
N LYS A 57 -4.09 10.43 -7.27
CA LYS A 57 -3.87 11.60 -8.12
C LYS A 57 -2.58 11.49 -8.92
N VAL A 58 -1.49 11.02 -8.32
CA VAL A 58 -0.22 10.76 -9.03
C VAL A 58 -0.43 9.80 -10.20
N ARG A 59 -1.17 8.71 -9.98
CA ARG A 59 -1.49 7.72 -11.03
C ARG A 59 -2.30 8.29 -12.18
N GLN A 60 -3.00 9.42 -11.98
CA GLN A 60 -3.72 10.08 -13.06
C GLN A 60 -2.78 10.86 -13.99
N SER A 61 -1.61 11.28 -13.51
CA SER A 61 -0.67 12.13 -14.26
C SER A 61 -0.12 11.44 -15.51
N ARG A 62 -0.04 12.20 -16.61
CA ARG A 62 0.65 11.80 -17.84
C ARG A 62 2.14 11.55 -17.61
N VAL A 63 2.79 12.36 -16.76
CA VAL A 63 4.23 12.22 -16.44
C VAL A 63 4.49 10.88 -15.77
N TYR A 64 3.73 10.56 -14.71
CA TYR A 64 3.82 9.27 -14.02
C TYR A 64 3.53 8.10 -14.97
N LYS A 65 2.41 8.13 -15.68
CA LYS A 65 2.03 7.09 -16.64
C LYS A 65 3.09 6.83 -17.69
N SER A 66 3.72 7.90 -18.22
CA SER A 66 4.78 7.81 -19.23
C SER A 66 6.02 7.09 -18.68
N ILE A 67 6.46 7.48 -17.48
CA ILE A 67 7.62 6.88 -16.81
C ILE A 67 7.36 5.39 -16.53
N ILE A 68 6.24 5.08 -15.88
CA ILE A 68 5.88 3.70 -15.51
C ILE A 68 5.70 2.82 -16.74
N SER A 69 5.02 3.30 -17.78
CA SER A 69 4.80 2.53 -19.02
C SER A 69 6.13 2.21 -19.72
N ARG A 70 7.07 3.16 -19.73
CA ARG A 70 8.42 2.92 -20.27
C ARG A 70 9.15 1.84 -19.47
N TRP A 71 9.18 1.94 -18.15
CA TRP A 71 9.84 0.94 -17.31
C TRP A 71 9.24 -0.46 -17.44
N ILE A 72 7.91 -0.56 -17.53
CA ILE A 72 7.22 -1.83 -17.78
C ILE A 72 7.60 -2.42 -19.16
N SER A 73 7.69 -1.58 -20.18
CA SER A 73 8.12 -1.99 -21.52
C SER A 73 9.55 -2.53 -21.52
N ASP A 74 10.48 -1.78 -20.91
CA ASP A 74 11.89 -2.15 -20.83
C ASP A 74 12.09 -3.44 -20.01
N TYR A 75 11.36 -3.58 -18.91
CA TYR A 75 11.38 -4.79 -18.08
C TYR A 75 10.95 -6.03 -18.87
N LYS A 76 9.90 -5.89 -19.69
CA LYS A 76 9.39 -6.98 -20.55
C LYS A 76 10.38 -7.36 -21.65
N LYS A 77 11.24 -6.44 -22.10
CA LYS A 77 12.27 -6.69 -23.12
C LYS A 77 13.53 -7.35 -22.58
N GLY A 78 13.80 -7.20 -21.28
CA GLY A 78 14.94 -7.85 -20.65
C GLY A 78 15.91 -6.91 -19.93
N ASP A 79 15.71 -5.60 -19.99
CA ASP A 79 16.80 -4.64 -19.82
C ASP A 79 17.18 -4.36 -18.36
N SER A 80 16.22 -4.21 -17.44
CA SER A 80 16.52 -3.91 -16.02
C SER A 80 15.40 -4.33 -15.07
N ARG A 81 15.73 -4.47 -13.79
CA ARG A 81 14.78 -4.63 -12.66
C ARG A 81 14.74 -3.41 -11.74
N LEU A 82 15.66 -2.46 -11.93
CA LEU A 82 15.81 -1.25 -11.14
C LEU A 82 15.79 -0.06 -12.08
N TYR A 83 14.95 0.91 -11.77
CA TYR A 83 14.77 2.12 -12.54
C TYR A 83 14.76 3.32 -11.61
N ARG A 84 15.33 4.42 -12.09
CA ARG A 84 15.36 5.68 -11.37
C ARG A 84 15.27 6.82 -12.36
N LYS A 85 14.48 7.83 -12.02
CA LYS A 85 14.39 9.09 -12.74
C LYS A 85 14.43 10.22 -11.73
N GLU A 86 15.49 11.00 -11.77
CA GLU A 86 15.66 12.22 -10.98
C GLU A 86 15.14 13.43 -11.76
N GLY A 87 14.72 14.46 -11.02
CA GLY A 87 14.26 15.74 -11.58
C GLY A 87 13.01 15.60 -12.46
N ALA A 88 12.12 14.66 -12.14
CA ALA A 88 10.82 14.60 -12.78
C ALA A 88 9.91 15.69 -12.18
N GLU A 89 9.03 16.24 -13.01
CA GLU A 89 8.19 17.38 -12.64
C GLU A 89 6.78 17.13 -13.19
N PHE A 90 5.76 17.32 -12.36
CA PHE A 90 4.38 17.36 -12.82
C PHE A 90 4.14 18.66 -13.60
N THR A 91 3.17 18.71 -14.50
CA THR A 91 2.89 19.97 -15.22
C THR A 91 1.57 20.58 -14.75
N ALA A 92 1.51 21.92 -14.73
CA ALA A 92 0.30 22.66 -14.38
C ALA A 92 -0.89 22.30 -15.28
N ASP A 93 -0.64 22.00 -16.56
CA ASP A 93 -1.65 21.59 -17.54
C ASP A 93 -2.10 20.13 -17.39
N ASP A 94 -1.42 19.32 -16.59
CA ASP A 94 -1.75 17.92 -16.36
C ASP A 94 -2.47 17.73 -15.03
N ILE A 95 -1.77 17.99 -13.92
CA ILE A 95 -2.34 17.93 -12.57
C ILE A 95 -1.82 19.13 -11.77
N PRO A 96 -2.52 20.29 -11.83
CA PRO A 96 -2.06 21.51 -11.18
C PRO A 96 -1.88 21.34 -9.67
N ASP A 97 -2.72 20.52 -9.02
CA ASP A 97 -2.59 20.23 -7.59
C ASP A 97 -1.27 19.53 -7.25
N LEU A 98 -0.78 18.61 -8.09
CA LEU A 98 0.51 17.96 -7.84
C LEU A 98 1.69 18.82 -8.27
N TYR A 99 1.50 19.66 -9.29
CA TYR A 99 2.50 20.63 -9.73
C TYR A 99 2.89 21.61 -8.61
N TYR A 100 1.91 22.11 -7.86
CA TYR A 100 2.18 23.03 -6.74
C TYR A 100 2.56 22.29 -5.45
N ALA A 101 2.14 21.03 -5.29
CA ALA A 101 2.49 20.22 -4.12
C ALA A 101 3.89 19.57 -4.22
N MET A 102 4.38 19.29 -5.43
CA MET A 102 5.63 18.56 -5.67
C MET A 102 6.37 19.16 -6.87
N GLN A 103 7.60 19.60 -6.65
CA GLN A 103 8.36 20.43 -7.58
C GLN A 103 9.24 19.56 -8.47
N HIS A 104 10.25 18.92 -7.87
CA HIS A 104 11.22 18.09 -8.55
C HIS A 104 11.38 16.77 -7.79
N PHE A 105 10.56 15.81 -8.18
CA PHE A 105 10.57 14.53 -7.52
C PHE A 105 11.57 13.57 -8.17
N THR A 106 12.12 12.70 -7.32
CA THR A 106 12.78 11.48 -7.74
C THR A 106 11.76 10.36 -7.71
N ILE A 107 11.68 9.60 -8.79
CA ILE A 107 10.88 8.37 -8.85
C ILE A 107 11.82 7.18 -9.05
N GLU A 108 11.60 6.14 -8.24
CA GLU A 108 12.34 4.89 -8.25
C GLU A 108 11.37 3.73 -8.45
N GLY A 109 11.79 2.76 -9.23
CA GLY A 109 11.02 1.58 -9.61
C GLY A 109 11.83 0.32 -9.39
N THR A 110 11.32 -0.59 -8.57
CA THR A 110 11.91 -1.92 -8.38
C THR A 110 10.93 -3.00 -8.76
N PHE A 111 11.24 -3.75 -9.83
CA PHE A 111 10.50 -4.95 -10.17
C PHE A 111 10.80 -6.06 -9.17
N LYS A 112 9.74 -6.52 -8.50
CA LYS A 112 9.78 -7.65 -7.58
C LYS A 112 9.69 -8.96 -8.38
N SER A 113 10.10 -10.06 -7.76
CA SER A 113 10.10 -11.39 -8.37
C SER A 113 8.71 -11.84 -8.84
N ASN A 114 7.65 -11.30 -8.26
CA ASN A 114 6.26 -11.57 -8.63
C ASN A 114 5.73 -10.73 -9.82
N GLY A 115 6.60 -9.96 -10.49
CA GLY A 115 6.21 -9.10 -11.62
C GLY A 115 5.56 -7.77 -11.22
N ASN A 116 5.41 -7.48 -9.92
CA ASN A 116 4.95 -6.16 -9.47
C ASN A 116 6.11 -5.16 -9.55
N LEU A 117 5.81 -3.96 -10.03
CA LEU A 117 6.69 -2.82 -9.93
C LEU A 117 6.38 -2.07 -8.64
N PHE A 118 7.28 -2.13 -7.65
CA PHE A 118 7.23 -1.23 -6.51
C PHE A 118 7.74 0.14 -6.93
N VAL A 119 6.98 1.18 -6.66
CA VAL A 119 7.31 2.57 -7.00
C VAL A 119 7.42 3.38 -5.73
N GLU A 120 8.51 4.13 -5.61
CA GLU A 120 8.70 5.13 -4.58
C GLU A 120 8.97 6.49 -5.25
N ILE A 121 8.16 7.48 -4.90
CA ILE A 121 8.38 8.88 -5.29
C ILE A 121 8.83 9.62 -4.03
N SER A 122 9.90 10.39 -4.15
CA SER A 122 10.38 11.25 -3.09
C SER A 122 10.59 12.68 -3.59
N ASP A 123 10.30 13.65 -2.73
CA ASP A 123 10.56 15.07 -2.99
C ASP A 123 10.91 15.77 -1.65
N THR A 124 11.65 16.86 -1.74
CA THR A 124 11.85 17.78 -0.61
C THR A 124 11.00 19.01 -0.86
N TYR A 125 9.98 19.20 -0.04
CA TYR A 125 9.19 20.42 -0.09
C TYR A 125 9.99 21.56 0.55
N ASP A 126 10.69 22.35 -0.26
CA ASP A 126 11.63 23.39 0.20
C ASP A 126 11.32 24.80 -0.30
N PHE A 127 10.14 24.99 -0.90
CA PHE A 127 9.62 26.27 -1.39
C PHE A 127 10.41 26.91 -2.53
N THR A 128 11.40 26.24 -3.10
CA THR A 128 12.30 26.83 -4.12
C THR A 128 11.55 27.26 -5.39
N GLU A 129 10.54 26.53 -5.85
CA GLU A 129 9.71 26.94 -7.01
C GLU A 129 8.53 27.87 -6.65
N CYS A 130 8.25 28.09 -5.36
CA CYS A 130 7.34 29.18 -4.95
C CYS A 130 7.88 30.54 -5.45
N PHE A 131 9.20 30.62 -5.66
CA PHE A 131 9.91 31.73 -6.27
C PHE A 131 9.83 31.80 -7.81
N ARG A 132 9.36 30.77 -8.55
CA ARG A 132 9.31 30.79 -10.03
C ARG A 132 8.00 31.36 -10.57
N VAL A 133 6.92 31.29 -9.79
CA VAL A 133 5.64 31.98 -10.04
C VAL A 133 5.80 33.52 -9.97
N LEU A 134 6.91 34.02 -9.41
CA LEU A 134 7.32 35.43 -9.40
C LEU A 134 7.56 36.03 -10.78
N LYS A 135 7.69 35.21 -11.84
CA LYS A 135 8.01 35.71 -13.19
C LYS A 135 6.79 36.27 -13.96
N TYR A 136 5.57 36.13 -13.43
CA TYR A 136 4.34 36.61 -14.09
C TYR A 136 3.71 37.86 -13.47
N GLY A 137 4.41 38.54 -12.57
CA GLY A 137 4.04 39.88 -12.10
C GLY A 137 2.96 39.92 -11.01
N PHE A 138 2.99 41.01 -10.25
CA PHE A 138 2.08 41.30 -9.13
C PHE A 138 0.62 41.39 -9.61
N SER A 139 -0.19 40.39 -9.27
CA SER A 139 -1.65 40.52 -9.23
C SER A 139 -2.16 40.13 -7.85
N LYS A 140 -3.36 40.61 -7.46
CA LYS A 140 -4.00 40.31 -6.16
C LYS A 140 -4.11 38.81 -5.84
N GLY A 141 -3.88 37.91 -6.80
CA GLY A 141 -3.83 36.46 -6.63
C GLY A 141 -2.47 35.88 -6.20
N ASN A 142 -1.37 36.66 -6.15
CA ASN A 142 -0.01 36.17 -5.86
C ASN A 142 0.55 36.57 -4.48
N ALA A 143 -0.19 37.37 -3.70
CA ALA A 143 0.25 37.80 -2.37
C ALA A 143 0.55 36.62 -1.42
N ALA A 144 -0.13 35.48 -1.60
CA ALA A 144 0.11 34.28 -0.80
C ALA A 144 1.48 33.64 -1.07
N ASN A 145 1.97 33.71 -2.31
CA ASN A 145 3.20 33.04 -2.74
C ASN A 145 4.45 33.88 -2.42
N ASP A 146 4.41 35.20 -2.68
CA ASP A 146 5.49 36.15 -2.34
C ASP A 146 5.77 36.17 -0.83
N TYR A 147 4.73 35.88 -0.06
CA TYR A 147 4.77 35.89 1.38
C TYR A 147 5.13 34.54 1.98
N ALA A 148 4.72 33.43 1.37
CA ALA A 148 5.26 32.09 1.69
C ALA A 148 6.79 32.05 1.50
N ALA A 149 7.31 32.68 0.45
CA ALA A 149 8.75 32.86 0.21
C ALA A 149 9.42 33.66 1.34
N ARG A 150 8.84 34.79 1.78
CA ARG A 150 9.35 35.61 2.88
C ARG A 150 9.26 34.91 4.24
N LEU A 151 8.22 34.10 4.46
CA LEU A 151 8.02 33.27 5.64
C LEU A 151 9.03 32.11 5.71
N ALA A 152 9.30 31.44 4.59
CA ALA A 152 10.37 30.44 4.50
C ALA A 152 11.74 31.07 4.78
N PHE A 153 12.03 32.24 4.19
CA PHE A 153 13.27 32.99 4.43
C PHE A 153 13.42 33.45 5.89
N ASN A 154 12.33 33.80 6.55
CA ASN A 154 12.29 34.19 7.96
C ASN A 154 12.14 32.99 8.95
N GLY A 155 12.22 31.74 8.48
CA GLY A 155 12.22 30.53 9.32
C GLY A 155 10.85 30.08 9.85
N TYR A 156 9.75 30.65 9.34
CA TYR A 156 8.39 30.36 9.76
C TYR A 156 7.76 29.14 9.06
N LEU A 157 8.36 28.67 7.98
CA LEU A 157 7.98 27.46 7.27
C LEU A 157 9.14 26.47 7.30
N LYS A 158 8.83 25.20 7.57
CA LYS A 158 9.84 24.15 7.66
C LYS A 158 9.74 23.26 6.43
N LYS A 159 10.87 23.09 5.75
CA LYS A 159 10.99 22.08 4.71
C LYS A 159 10.75 20.69 5.28
N PHE A 160 10.19 19.80 4.48
CA PHE A 160 9.94 18.42 4.87
C PHE A 160 10.08 17.46 3.69
N LEU A 161 10.32 16.19 3.99
CA LEU A 161 10.40 15.15 2.98
C LEU A 161 9.02 14.56 2.71
N ILE A 162 8.74 14.31 1.44
CA ILE A 162 7.54 13.61 0.98
C ILE A 162 7.96 12.26 0.44
N PHE A 163 7.26 11.20 0.84
CA PHE A 163 7.41 9.86 0.29
C PHE A 163 6.05 9.33 -0.18
N ILE A 164 5.95 8.85 -1.41
CA ILE A 164 4.74 8.23 -1.94
C ILE A 164 5.11 6.83 -2.43
N LYS A 165 4.53 5.80 -1.83
CA LYS A 165 4.91 4.40 -2.04
C LYS A 165 3.73 3.59 -2.56
N GLY A 166 3.95 2.84 -3.62
CA GLY A 166 2.91 2.04 -4.23
C GLY A 166 3.39 0.87 -5.07
N TYR A 167 2.43 0.10 -5.57
CA TYR A 167 2.67 -1.02 -6.47
C TYR A 167 1.90 -0.81 -7.77
N GLU A 168 2.56 -1.11 -8.89
CA GLU A 168 1.97 -1.17 -10.21
C GLU A 168 2.07 -2.60 -10.75
N TRP A 169 1.00 -3.05 -11.41
CA TRP A 169 1.02 -4.35 -12.09
C TRP A 169 1.72 -4.20 -13.44
N ALA A 170 2.80 -4.95 -13.65
CA ALA A 170 3.53 -4.92 -14.91
C ALA A 170 3.27 -6.13 -15.81
N GLY A 171 2.58 -7.16 -15.32
CA GLY A 171 2.46 -8.43 -16.02
C GLY A 171 3.73 -9.27 -15.94
N GLU A 172 3.63 -10.51 -16.38
CA GLU A 172 4.76 -11.43 -16.45
C GLU A 172 5.75 -11.00 -17.55
N ARG A 173 7.05 -11.26 -17.33
CA ARG A 173 8.09 -11.01 -18.34
C ARG A 173 7.83 -11.95 -19.53
N ASN A 174 7.94 -11.44 -20.77
CA ASN A 174 7.78 -12.26 -21.96
C ASN A 174 8.93 -13.28 -22.06
N ASN A 175 8.79 -14.44 -21.42
CA ASN A 175 9.73 -15.54 -21.58
C ASN A 175 9.31 -16.36 -22.80
N LYS A 176 10.10 -16.24 -23.88
CA LYS A 176 10.08 -17.21 -24.98
C LYS A 176 10.45 -18.58 -24.39
N PRO A 177 9.69 -19.66 -24.62
CA PRO A 177 9.87 -20.91 -23.89
C PRO A 177 11.12 -21.65 -24.37
N ALA A 178 11.94 -22.11 -23.43
CA ALA A 178 12.97 -23.13 -23.62
C ALA A 178 12.61 -24.37 -22.77
N PRO A 179 13.09 -25.57 -23.13
CA PRO A 179 12.48 -26.85 -22.75
C PRO A 179 12.70 -27.24 -21.29
N SER A 180 11.87 -28.19 -20.86
CA SER A 180 11.47 -28.61 -19.51
C SER A 180 12.53 -29.22 -18.55
N GLN A 181 12.28 -28.95 -17.24
CA GLN A 181 12.62 -29.68 -15.96
C GLN A 181 14.01 -29.43 -15.31
N PRO A 182 14.23 -29.55 -13.96
CA PRO A 182 13.33 -29.98 -12.85
C PRO A 182 13.30 -29.09 -11.54
N SER A 183 12.24 -29.29 -10.72
CA SER A 183 11.98 -29.05 -9.27
C SER A 183 12.60 -27.89 -8.43
N THR A 184 11.70 -27.03 -7.89
CA THR A 184 11.56 -26.32 -6.56
C THR A 184 12.79 -25.90 -5.71
N PRO A 185 12.72 -24.72 -5.03
CA PRO A 185 12.11 -24.67 -3.69
C PRO A 185 11.19 -23.46 -3.37
N SER A 186 10.20 -23.78 -2.51
CA SER A 186 9.41 -22.91 -1.62
C SER A 186 10.19 -21.74 -1.02
N HIS A 187 9.67 -20.51 -1.17
CA HIS A 187 10.12 -19.35 -0.39
C HIS A 187 9.22 -19.14 0.84
N SER A 188 9.55 -19.84 1.94
CA SER A 188 9.22 -19.37 3.28
C SER A 188 10.03 -18.10 3.55
N SER A 189 9.36 -16.95 3.71
CA SER A 189 9.98 -15.74 4.25
C SER A 189 10.48 -16.03 5.67
N ALA A 190 11.64 -15.49 6.04
CA ALA A 190 12.36 -15.87 7.27
C ALA A 190 11.43 -15.99 8.50
N GLY A 191 11.23 -17.21 9.00
CA GLY A 191 10.48 -17.53 10.22
C GLY A 191 9.02 -17.96 10.05
N PHE A 192 8.40 -17.82 8.87
CA PHE A 192 7.03 -18.32 8.63
C PHE A 192 7.04 -19.78 8.21
N SER A 193 6.01 -20.55 8.62
CA SER A 193 5.86 -21.96 8.24
C SER A 193 5.48 -22.13 6.77
N TYR A 194 4.76 -21.15 6.21
CA TYR A 194 4.34 -21.10 4.80
C TYR A 194 4.44 -19.67 4.27
N PRO A 195 4.50 -19.48 2.93
CA PRO A 195 4.38 -18.15 2.34
C PRO A 195 3.16 -17.40 2.88
N ASN A 196 3.30 -16.09 3.07
CA ASN A 196 2.19 -15.27 3.49
C ASN A 196 1.05 -15.37 2.48
N ASN A 197 -0.18 -15.53 2.99
CA ASN A 197 -1.38 -15.75 2.19
C ASN A 197 -2.48 -14.72 2.47
N ALA A 198 -2.24 -13.81 3.42
CA ALA A 198 -3.14 -12.71 3.75
C ALA A 198 -2.39 -11.48 4.26
N LYS A 199 -3.12 -10.37 4.36
CA LYS A 199 -2.66 -9.08 4.90
C LYS A 199 -3.69 -8.50 5.85
N CYS A 200 -3.21 -7.91 6.94
CA CYS A 200 -4.05 -7.13 7.86
C CYS A 200 -4.45 -5.82 7.20
N VAL A 201 -5.76 -5.55 7.12
CA VAL A 201 -6.32 -4.34 6.51
C VAL A 201 -7.38 -3.73 7.43
N ASN A 202 -7.72 -2.47 7.20
CA ASN A 202 -8.80 -1.70 7.85
C ASN A 202 -8.70 -1.47 9.37
N ASP A 203 -8.28 -2.44 10.17
CA ASP A 203 -8.09 -2.33 11.63
C ASP A 203 -7.01 -3.31 12.11
N ILE A 204 -6.49 -3.10 13.32
CA ILE A 204 -5.55 -4.02 13.97
C ILE A 204 -6.26 -5.32 14.40
N LEU A 205 -5.55 -6.44 14.29
CA LEU A 205 -6.05 -7.74 14.75
C LEU A 205 -5.41 -8.10 16.09
N TYR A 206 -6.17 -7.95 17.17
CA TYR A 206 -5.74 -8.37 18.51
C TYR A 206 -5.51 -9.88 18.57
N ILE A 207 -4.32 -10.26 19.05
CA ILE A 207 -3.94 -11.65 19.25
C ILE A 207 -4.65 -12.21 20.49
N ARG A 208 -5.00 -13.50 20.41
CA ARG A 208 -5.80 -14.25 21.36
C ARG A 208 -5.19 -15.63 21.60
N ASP A 209 -5.55 -16.21 22.74
CA ASP A 209 -5.34 -17.64 23.00
C ASP A 209 -6.38 -18.50 22.25
N SER A 210 -6.27 -19.83 22.37
CA SER A 210 -7.20 -20.80 21.77
C SER A 210 -8.62 -20.75 22.35
N ASN A 211 -8.80 -20.07 23.49
CA ASN A 211 -10.09 -19.82 24.11
C ASN A 211 -10.75 -18.53 23.61
N GLY A 212 -10.01 -17.69 22.87
CA GLY A 212 -10.48 -16.41 22.35
C GLY A 212 -10.23 -15.25 23.31
N ASN A 213 -9.52 -15.46 24.42
CA ASN A 213 -9.14 -14.38 25.34
C ASN A 213 -8.03 -13.55 24.69
N ARG A 214 -8.11 -12.21 24.78
CA ARG A 214 -7.05 -11.33 24.26
C ARG A 214 -5.77 -11.55 25.05
N ILE A 215 -4.65 -11.65 24.35
CA ILE A 215 -3.32 -11.62 24.96
C ILE A 215 -2.87 -10.16 24.96
N PRO A 216 -2.55 -9.57 26.14
CA PRO A 216 -2.11 -8.18 26.23
C PRO A 216 -0.91 -7.89 25.33
N ASP A 217 -0.90 -6.66 24.78
CA ASP A 217 0.20 -6.09 24.00
C ASP A 217 0.63 -6.92 22.77
N ARG A 218 -0.29 -7.73 22.22
CA ARG A 218 -0.07 -8.50 21.00
C ARG A 218 -1.17 -8.24 19.99
N TYR A 219 -0.76 -7.79 18.82
CA TYR A 219 -1.65 -7.51 17.70
C TYR A 219 -0.89 -7.69 16.38
N VAL A 220 -1.64 -7.89 15.30
CA VAL A 220 -1.14 -7.73 13.94
C VAL A 220 -1.51 -6.32 13.49
N SER A 221 -0.53 -5.57 13.00
CA SER A 221 -0.71 -4.17 12.62
C SER A 221 -1.33 -4.10 11.23
N ILE A 222 -2.11 -3.04 10.97
CA ILE A 222 -2.59 -2.75 9.62
C ILE A 222 -1.38 -2.64 8.69
N GLY A 223 -1.41 -3.38 7.58
CA GLY A 223 -0.31 -3.43 6.63
C GLY A 223 0.58 -4.66 6.74
N ASP A 224 0.55 -5.37 7.87
CA ASP A 224 1.37 -6.57 8.06
C ASP A 224 0.88 -7.72 7.17
N ASN A 225 1.83 -8.37 6.51
CA ASN A 225 1.60 -9.65 5.83
C ASN A 225 1.57 -10.75 6.88
N MET A 226 0.65 -11.69 6.74
CA MET A 226 0.45 -12.79 7.67
C MET A 226 0.24 -14.10 6.92
N THR A 227 0.46 -15.21 7.61
CA THR A 227 0.10 -16.53 7.12
C THR A 227 -1.07 -17.03 7.95
N VAL A 228 -2.26 -17.09 7.36
CA VAL A 228 -3.42 -17.76 7.95
C VAL A 228 -3.21 -19.26 7.83
N LEU A 229 -3.12 -19.94 8.97
CA LEU A 229 -2.87 -21.37 9.08
C LEU A 229 -4.17 -22.17 9.15
N ASP A 230 -5.17 -21.64 9.88
CA ASP A 230 -6.46 -22.29 10.10
C ASP A 230 -7.54 -21.24 10.41
N VAL A 231 -8.80 -21.54 10.07
CA VAL A 231 -10.00 -20.77 10.42
C VAL A 231 -11.02 -21.72 11.04
N GLY A 232 -11.18 -21.61 12.36
CA GLY A 232 -12.06 -22.47 13.14
C GLY A 232 -13.53 -22.05 13.08
N TYR A 233 -14.39 -22.95 12.62
CA TYR A 233 -15.83 -22.69 12.44
C TYR A 233 -16.57 -22.35 13.74
N THR A 234 -16.27 -23.03 14.85
CA THR A 234 -17.03 -22.92 16.10
C THR A 234 -16.86 -21.54 16.74
N LYS A 235 -15.62 -21.16 17.06
CA LYS A 235 -15.29 -19.90 17.76
C LYS A 235 -15.06 -18.71 16.80
N GLN A 236 -15.00 -18.94 15.49
CA GLN A 236 -14.63 -17.94 14.49
C GLN A 236 -13.30 -17.25 14.84
N LEU A 237 -12.30 -18.08 15.12
CA LEU A 237 -10.92 -17.67 15.34
C LEU A 237 -10.07 -18.15 14.17
N ALA A 238 -9.20 -17.29 13.65
CA ALA A 238 -8.19 -17.65 12.67
C ALA A 238 -6.84 -17.79 13.39
N LEU A 239 -6.17 -18.93 13.23
CA LEU A 239 -4.78 -19.09 13.63
C LEU A 239 -3.90 -18.42 12.58
N VAL A 240 -3.07 -17.48 13.00
CA VAL A 240 -2.18 -16.73 12.10
C VAL A 240 -0.75 -16.75 12.60
N GLU A 241 0.19 -16.72 11.66
CA GLU A 241 1.57 -16.30 11.88
C GLU A 241 1.70 -14.84 11.44
N TYR A 242 2.41 -14.03 12.21
CA TYR A 242 2.54 -12.60 11.97
C TYR A 242 3.94 -12.09 12.38
N PRO A 243 4.41 -11.00 11.75
CA PRO A 243 5.74 -10.47 12.01
C PRO A 243 5.78 -9.72 13.35
N THR A 244 6.94 -9.73 13.97
CA THR A 244 7.29 -8.96 15.17
C THR A 244 8.74 -8.45 15.04
N PRO A 245 9.16 -7.46 15.86
CA PRO A 245 10.56 -7.02 15.86
C PRO A 245 11.57 -8.15 16.12
N SER A 246 11.16 -9.21 16.80
CA SER A 246 11.97 -10.37 17.16
C SER A 246 11.82 -11.58 16.21
N GLY A 247 11.13 -11.43 15.08
CA GLY A 247 10.85 -12.52 14.13
C GLY A 247 9.36 -12.83 14.02
N VAL A 248 9.00 -14.09 13.82
CA VAL A 248 7.60 -14.51 13.58
C VAL A 248 7.02 -15.12 14.84
N ARG A 249 5.75 -14.79 15.13
CA ARG A 249 4.97 -15.40 16.20
C ARG A 249 3.66 -15.93 15.64
N SER A 250 3.04 -16.85 16.37
CA SER A 250 1.70 -17.35 16.07
C SER A 250 0.72 -17.03 17.19
N GLY A 251 -0.55 -16.93 16.83
CA GLY A 251 -1.65 -16.71 17.76
C GLY A 251 -3.00 -16.66 17.04
N TYR A 252 -4.08 -16.63 17.82
CA TYR A 252 -5.42 -16.54 17.25
C TYR A 252 -5.85 -15.08 17.08
N VAL A 253 -6.61 -14.79 16.03
CA VAL A 253 -7.33 -13.52 15.86
C VAL A 253 -8.82 -13.82 15.68
N LYS A 254 -9.69 -12.84 15.92
CA LYS A 254 -11.07 -12.97 15.44
C LYS A 254 -11.02 -13.10 13.91
N ASN A 255 -11.84 -14.00 13.35
CA ASN A 255 -12.02 -14.11 11.91
C ASN A 255 -12.82 -12.91 11.36
N ALA A 256 -12.22 -11.72 11.44
CA ALA A 256 -12.78 -10.49 10.93
C ALA A 256 -12.46 -10.41 9.44
N THR A 257 -13.38 -10.89 8.60
CA THR A 257 -13.20 -11.00 7.14
C THR A 257 -13.03 -9.64 6.45
N ASN A 258 -13.44 -8.56 7.09
CA ASN A 258 -13.16 -7.18 6.68
C ASN A 258 -11.74 -6.73 7.03
N CYS A 259 -11.04 -7.42 7.93
CA CYS A 259 -9.68 -7.08 8.37
C CYS A 259 -8.60 -8.05 7.87
N ILE A 260 -9.00 -9.22 7.35
CA ILE A 260 -8.11 -10.22 6.76
C ILE A 260 -8.32 -10.23 5.25
N SER A 261 -7.39 -9.63 4.50
CA SER A 261 -7.41 -9.63 3.04
C SER A 261 -6.53 -10.77 2.50
N TYR A 262 -7.14 -11.77 1.88
CA TYR A 262 -6.42 -12.91 1.31
C TYR A 262 -5.86 -12.60 -0.10
N TYR A 263 -4.62 -13.01 -0.38
CA TYR A 263 -3.97 -12.73 -1.67
C TYR A 263 -4.57 -13.52 -2.84
N TYR A 264 -5.14 -14.68 -2.55
CA TYR A 264 -5.70 -15.60 -3.55
C TYR A 264 -7.21 -15.75 -3.38
N GLN A 265 -7.89 -14.69 -2.92
CA GLN A 265 -9.33 -14.69 -2.68
C GLN A 265 -10.09 -15.32 -3.86
N ASP A 266 -10.89 -16.36 -3.56
CA ASP A 266 -11.77 -17.07 -4.50
C ASP A 266 -11.08 -17.71 -5.73
N GLN A 267 -9.74 -17.88 -5.71
CA GLN A 267 -8.98 -18.44 -6.85
C GLN A 267 -9.00 -19.96 -6.93
N TYR A 268 -9.44 -20.67 -5.89
CA TYR A 268 -9.77 -22.09 -6.01
C TYR A 268 -11.16 -22.22 -6.62
N SER A 269 -11.33 -23.18 -7.52
CA SER A 269 -12.64 -23.57 -8.05
C SER A 269 -12.72 -25.09 -8.03
N ASN A 270 -13.76 -25.60 -7.37
CA ASN A 270 -14.03 -27.03 -7.33
C ASN A 270 -14.44 -27.55 -8.73
N GLY A 271 -14.32 -28.86 -8.94
CA GLY A 271 -14.78 -29.54 -10.14
C GLY A 271 -16.30 -29.72 -10.20
N SER A 272 -16.74 -30.57 -11.12
CA SER A 272 -18.17 -30.87 -11.36
C SER A 272 -18.82 -31.78 -10.30
N THR A 273 -18.08 -32.18 -9.26
CA THR A 273 -18.57 -33.06 -8.20
C THR A 273 -18.22 -32.45 -6.84
N SER A 274 -18.95 -32.85 -5.79
CA SER A 274 -18.66 -32.37 -4.44
C SER A 274 -17.27 -32.82 -3.99
N GLU A 275 -16.52 -31.92 -3.37
CA GLU A 275 -15.18 -32.18 -2.86
C GLU A 275 -15.20 -32.27 -1.33
N THR A 276 -14.66 -33.35 -0.78
CA THR A 276 -14.57 -33.50 0.68
C THR A 276 -13.41 -32.68 1.23
N VAL A 277 -13.67 -31.93 2.30
CA VAL A 277 -12.68 -31.14 3.02
C VAL A 277 -12.27 -31.86 4.31
N TYR A 278 -10.97 -32.00 4.52
CA TYR A 278 -10.38 -32.77 5.63
C TYR A 278 -9.62 -31.89 6.61
N ASP A 279 -9.49 -32.33 7.86
CA ASP A 279 -8.53 -31.77 8.80
C ASP A 279 -7.11 -32.27 8.53
N GLN A 280 -6.16 -31.83 9.35
CA GLN A 280 -4.76 -32.24 9.24
C GLN A 280 -4.53 -33.74 9.48
N ASN A 281 -5.42 -34.41 10.21
CA ASN A 281 -5.34 -35.84 10.55
C ASN A 281 -6.09 -36.71 9.53
N GLY A 282 -6.74 -36.11 8.53
CA GLY A 282 -7.52 -36.81 7.53
C GLY A 282 -8.96 -37.11 7.95
N SER A 283 -9.46 -36.52 9.05
CA SER A 283 -10.88 -36.59 9.40
C SER A 283 -11.70 -35.64 8.55
N VAL A 284 -12.93 -36.03 8.21
CA VAL A 284 -13.83 -35.18 7.41
C VAL A 284 -14.29 -33.97 8.23
N LEU A 285 -14.05 -32.77 7.71
CA LEU A 285 -14.52 -31.50 8.27
C LEU A 285 -15.78 -30.99 7.59
N GLY A 286 -15.96 -31.28 6.31
CA GLY A 286 -17.11 -30.81 5.51
C GLY A 286 -16.90 -31.07 4.03
N SER A 287 -17.56 -30.29 3.19
CA SER A 287 -17.48 -30.41 1.74
C SER A 287 -17.57 -29.05 1.05
N LEU A 288 -17.12 -29.01 -0.20
CA LEU A 288 -17.40 -27.96 -1.17
C LEU A 288 -18.40 -28.48 -2.20
N ASP A 289 -19.33 -27.63 -2.62
CA ASP A 289 -20.28 -27.94 -3.66
C ASP A 289 -19.59 -27.96 -5.04
N PRO A 290 -20.20 -28.63 -6.05
CA PRO A 290 -19.73 -28.54 -7.43
C PRO A 290 -19.54 -27.09 -7.86
N TRP A 291 -18.39 -26.77 -8.47
CA TRP A 291 -18.01 -25.44 -8.94
C TRP A 291 -17.86 -24.35 -7.87
N GLU A 292 -17.95 -24.71 -6.57
CA GLU A 292 -17.76 -23.74 -5.49
C GLU A 292 -16.36 -23.12 -5.52
N HIS A 293 -16.32 -21.82 -5.24
CA HIS A 293 -15.07 -21.07 -5.11
C HIS A 293 -14.61 -21.02 -3.65
N ALA A 294 -13.30 -21.18 -3.46
CA ALA A 294 -12.66 -21.06 -2.16
C ALA A 294 -11.35 -20.29 -2.29
N THR A 295 -10.73 -19.98 -1.15
CA THR A 295 -9.49 -19.21 -1.09
C THR A 295 -8.32 -20.12 -0.71
N PRO A 296 -7.35 -20.35 -1.60
CA PRO A 296 -6.11 -21.08 -1.32
C PRO A 296 -5.28 -20.41 -0.22
N LEU A 297 -4.77 -21.21 0.72
CA LEU A 297 -3.92 -20.75 1.82
C LEU A 297 -2.46 -21.20 1.65
N TYR A 298 -2.21 -22.50 1.54
CA TYR A 298 -0.87 -23.09 1.39
C TYR A 298 -0.98 -24.57 1.03
N ARG A 299 0.14 -25.22 0.71
CA ARG A 299 0.22 -26.69 0.53
C ARG A 299 0.95 -27.35 1.69
N ARG A 300 0.44 -28.50 2.12
CA ARG A 300 1.14 -29.41 3.05
C ARG A 300 1.02 -30.83 2.53
N ASN A 301 2.15 -31.53 2.40
CA ASN A 301 2.21 -32.89 1.89
C ASN A 301 1.44 -33.06 0.55
N GLY A 302 1.59 -32.09 -0.35
CA GLY A 302 0.94 -32.07 -1.66
C GLY A 302 -0.54 -31.68 -1.67
N ARG A 303 -1.23 -31.63 -0.51
CA ARG A 303 -2.65 -31.25 -0.40
C ARG A 303 -2.80 -29.74 -0.24
N LEU A 304 -3.77 -29.16 -0.94
CA LEU A 304 -4.07 -27.74 -0.85
C LEU A 304 -4.96 -27.47 0.37
N HIS A 305 -4.55 -26.54 1.22
CA HIS A 305 -5.39 -26.01 2.29
C HIS A 305 -6.16 -24.81 1.76
N VAL A 306 -7.48 -24.80 1.95
CA VAL A 306 -8.37 -23.73 1.51
C VAL A 306 -9.20 -23.21 2.66
N VAL A 307 -9.55 -21.92 2.64
CA VAL A 307 -10.62 -21.35 3.45
C VAL A 307 -11.84 -21.14 2.57
N TYR A 308 -13.01 -21.57 3.05
CA TYR A 308 -14.24 -21.62 2.29
C TYR A 308 -15.41 -21.00 3.05
N SER A 309 -16.49 -20.75 2.31
CA SER A 309 -17.69 -20.10 2.84
C SER A 309 -18.58 -21.13 3.56
N THR A 310 -19.30 -20.68 4.56
CA THR A 310 -20.31 -21.50 5.25
C THR A 310 -21.56 -20.67 5.50
N ASN A 311 -22.55 -21.23 6.20
CA ASN A 311 -23.70 -20.48 6.69
C ASN A 311 -23.33 -19.29 7.64
N LYS A 312 -22.09 -19.21 8.14
CA LYS A 312 -21.59 -18.05 8.91
C LYS A 312 -21.00 -16.94 8.03
N GLY A 313 -20.97 -17.12 6.71
CA GLY A 313 -20.46 -16.15 5.74
C GLY A 313 -19.18 -16.60 5.04
N LYS A 314 -18.56 -15.66 4.32
CA LYS A 314 -17.35 -15.91 3.52
C LYS A 314 -16.13 -16.26 4.38
N ASN A 315 -15.29 -17.18 3.90
CA ASN A 315 -14.02 -17.54 4.52
C ASN A 315 -14.15 -17.88 6.03
N THR A 316 -15.12 -18.71 6.41
CA THR A 316 -15.49 -18.97 7.82
C THR A 316 -15.10 -20.36 8.33
N LYS A 317 -14.47 -21.18 7.48
CA LYS A 317 -13.93 -22.49 7.82
C LYS A 317 -12.79 -22.84 6.87
N SER A 318 -11.80 -23.60 7.32
CA SER A 318 -10.72 -24.10 6.45
C SER A 318 -10.45 -25.58 6.61
N GLY A 319 -9.78 -26.15 5.61
CA GLY A 319 -9.29 -27.53 5.63
C GLY A 319 -8.57 -27.90 4.33
N TYR A 320 -8.17 -29.17 4.23
CA TYR A 320 -7.45 -29.71 3.09
C TYR A 320 -8.40 -30.33 2.07
N VAL A 321 -8.17 -30.03 0.79
CA VAL A 321 -8.83 -30.69 -0.36
C VAL A 321 -7.87 -31.67 -1.04
N VAL A 322 -8.44 -32.71 -1.65
CA VAL A 322 -7.76 -33.66 -2.55
C VAL A 322 -7.67 -33.06 -3.95
N TYR A 323 -8.78 -32.55 -4.47
CA TYR A 323 -8.82 -31.91 -5.78
C TYR A 323 -8.25 -30.51 -5.71
N ASN A 324 -7.20 -30.25 -6.48
CA ASN A 324 -6.46 -28.97 -6.47
C ASN A 324 -7.08 -27.88 -7.36
N GLY A 325 -8.14 -28.19 -8.11
CA GLY A 325 -8.68 -27.29 -9.12
C GLY A 325 -7.65 -26.97 -10.21
N LYS A 326 -7.77 -25.78 -10.80
CA LYS A 326 -6.78 -25.20 -11.72
C LYS A 326 -5.72 -24.36 -10.99
N PHE A 327 -5.67 -24.41 -9.66
CA PHE A 327 -4.79 -23.57 -8.86
C PHE A 327 -3.39 -24.19 -8.74
N THR A 328 -2.41 -23.52 -9.34
CA THR A 328 -1.03 -24.03 -9.51
C THR A 328 0.02 -23.26 -8.71
N LYS A 329 -0.39 -22.33 -7.85
CA LYS A 329 0.56 -21.57 -7.01
C LYS A 329 0.85 -22.35 -5.70
N PHE A 330 2.02 -22.08 -5.10
CA PHE A 330 2.67 -22.75 -3.95
C PHE A 330 3.50 -23.99 -4.27
#